data_AF-A0A4R8ZHE6-F1
#
_entry.id   AF-A0A4R8ZHE6-F1
#
_cell.length_a   1.000
_cell.length_b   1.000
_cell.length_c   1.000
_cell.angle_alpha   90.00
_cell.angle_beta   90.00
_cell.angle_gamma   90.00
#
_symmetry.space_group_name_H-M   'P 1'
#
loop_
_entity.id
_entity.type
_entity.pdbx_description
1 polymer ?
#
loop_
_entity_poly.entity_id
_entity_poly.type
_entity_poly.pdbx_seq_one_letter_code
_entity_poly.pdbx_strand_id
1 'polypeptide(L)'
;MAAVKNTTPATADELHAALAAIEAQERIEQERQASVIQQARAARAQKSYDAARAMEEELQATGTVRYEAAVAAAVTGDLNGAYSEFVGYLGTISARRLARSDAQSAAHLLGREPHTNADLAYRPQPFSDFIDSNQHKAVEASANITVTAYIEPDIDDIEAAIAYLEQVK
;
A
#
# COMPACT_ATOMS: atom_id res chain seq x y z
N MET A 1 -27.08 -65.21 -33.13
CA MET A 1 -27.80 -65.32 -31.84
C MET A 1 -27.03 -64.50 -30.81
N ALA A 2 -27.62 -63.40 -30.33
CA ALA A 2 -27.00 -62.55 -29.30
C ALA A 2 -27.40 -63.07 -27.93
N ALA A 3 -26.42 -63.41 -27.09
CA ALA A 3 -26.65 -63.79 -25.70
C ALA A 3 -27.13 -62.55 -24.92
N VAL A 4 -28.41 -62.54 -24.55
CA VAL A 4 -28.96 -61.58 -23.60
C VAL A 4 -28.26 -61.85 -22.26
N LYS A 5 -27.37 -60.95 -21.83
CA LYS A 5 -26.84 -60.95 -20.48
C LYS A 5 -28.00 -60.63 -19.52
N ASN A 6 -28.58 -61.65 -18.92
CA ASN A 6 -29.46 -61.47 -17.77
C ASN A 6 -28.60 -61.07 -16.57
N THR A 7 -28.45 -59.78 -16.35
CA THR A 7 -27.99 -59.26 -15.06
C THR A 7 -29.18 -59.29 -14.10
N THR A 8 -29.12 -60.11 -13.06
CA THR A 8 -30.08 -60.10 -11.97
C THR A 8 -30.15 -58.66 -11.41
N PRO A 9 -31.35 -58.05 -11.28
CA PRO A 9 -31.46 -56.73 -10.68
C PRO A 9 -30.99 -56.78 -9.22
N ALA A 10 -30.20 -55.78 -8.83
CA ALA A 10 -29.69 -55.67 -7.47
C ALA A 10 -30.85 -55.66 -6.46
N THR A 11 -30.67 -56.39 -5.37
CA THR A 11 -31.62 -56.40 -4.25
C THR A 11 -31.63 -55.04 -3.55
N ALA A 12 -32.71 -54.72 -2.83
CA ALA A 12 -32.80 -53.47 -2.08
C ALA A 12 -31.63 -53.30 -1.09
N ASP A 13 -31.21 -54.38 -0.46
CA ASP A 13 -30.07 -54.40 0.46
C ASP A 13 -28.74 -54.11 -0.24
N GLU A 14 -28.54 -54.61 -1.47
CA GLU A 14 -27.36 -54.30 -2.29
C GLU A 14 -27.33 -52.83 -2.74
N LEU A 15 -28.50 -52.25 -3.04
CA LEU A 15 -28.62 -50.83 -3.38
C LEU A 15 -28.36 -49.93 -2.16
N HIS A 16 -28.86 -50.30 -0.98
CA HIS A 16 -28.59 -49.57 0.26
C HIS A 16 -27.12 -49.63 0.67
N ALA A 17 -26.48 -50.80 0.54
CA ALA A 17 -25.05 -50.94 0.79
C ALA A 17 -24.20 -50.11 -0.20
N ALA A 18 -24.59 -50.08 -1.48
CA ALA A 18 -23.92 -49.25 -2.49
C ALA A 18 -24.09 -47.76 -2.22
N LEU A 19 -25.29 -47.30 -1.82
CA LEU A 19 -25.53 -45.92 -1.42
C LEU A 19 -24.71 -45.51 -0.20
N ALA A 20 -24.67 -46.35 0.85
CA ALA A 20 -23.85 -46.08 2.03
C ALA A 20 -22.34 -46.01 1.70
N ALA A 21 -21.86 -46.83 0.76
CA ALA A 21 -20.49 -46.78 0.29
C ALA A 21 -20.18 -45.49 -0.50
N ILE A 22 -21.12 -45.01 -1.32
CA ILE A 22 -21.00 -43.73 -2.03
C ILE A 22 -20.99 -42.56 -1.06
N GLU A 23 -21.93 -42.51 -0.11
CA GLU A 23 -21.98 -41.45 0.92
C GLU A 23 -20.71 -41.43 1.77
N ALA A 24 -20.16 -42.59 2.11
CA ALA A 24 -18.88 -42.69 2.81
C ALA A 24 -17.71 -42.14 1.98
N GLN A 25 -17.67 -42.45 0.67
CA GLN A 25 -16.66 -41.90 -0.25
C GLN A 25 -16.80 -40.39 -0.41
N GLU A 26 -18.02 -39.86 -0.50
CA GLU A 26 -18.27 -38.42 -0.57
C GLU A 26 -17.81 -37.69 0.68
N ARG A 27 -18.05 -38.24 1.87
CA ARG A 27 -17.53 -37.68 3.13
C ARG A 27 -16.00 -37.65 3.15
N ILE A 28 -15.35 -38.73 2.73
CA ILE A 28 -13.88 -38.80 2.66
C ILE A 28 -13.34 -37.75 1.68
N GLU A 29 -13.95 -37.58 0.51
CA GLU A 29 -13.50 -36.59 -0.45
C GLU A 29 -13.78 -35.15 0.04
N GLN A 30 -14.90 -34.90 0.72
CA GLN A 30 -15.18 -33.60 1.35
C GLN A 30 -14.15 -33.26 2.43
N GLU A 31 -13.79 -34.21 3.29
CA GLU A 31 -12.74 -34.04 4.29
C GLU A 31 -11.38 -33.76 3.64
N ARG A 32 -11.07 -34.46 2.54
CA ARG A 32 -9.85 -34.23 1.77
C ARG A 32 -9.81 -32.83 1.16
N GLN A 33 -10.91 -32.39 0.54
CA GLN A 33 -11.03 -31.05 -0.03
C GLN A 33 -10.93 -29.97 1.04
N ALA A 34 -11.59 -30.16 2.19
CA ALA A 34 -11.50 -29.24 3.32
C ALA A 34 -10.06 -29.11 3.83
N SER A 35 -9.33 -30.21 3.94
CA SER A 35 -7.91 -30.22 4.32
C SER A 35 -7.04 -29.45 3.32
N VAL A 36 -7.23 -29.67 2.01
CA VAL A 36 -6.51 -28.95 0.96
C VAL A 36 -6.79 -27.44 1.01
N ILE A 37 -8.05 -27.05 1.22
CA ILE A 37 -8.44 -25.63 1.37
C ILE A 37 -7.77 -25.01 2.59
N GLN A 38 -7.72 -25.72 3.72
CA GLN A 38 -7.03 -25.25 4.92
C GLN A 38 -5.53 -25.05 4.67
N GLN A 39 -4.87 -26.01 4.02
CA GLN A 39 -3.46 -25.90 3.65
C GLN A 39 -3.20 -24.71 2.71
N ALA A 40 -4.04 -24.52 1.69
CA ALA A 40 -3.93 -23.40 0.77
C ALA A 40 -4.11 -22.04 1.47
N ARG A 41 -5.06 -21.95 2.41
CA ARG A 41 -5.27 -20.75 3.23
C ARG A 41 -4.07 -20.46 4.14
N ALA A 42 -3.53 -21.48 4.80
CA ALA A 42 -2.34 -21.34 5.62
C ALA A 42 -1.11 -20.89 4.80
N ALA A 43 -0.90 -21.49 3.62
CA ALA A 43 0.19 -21.10 2.73
C ALA A 43 0.05 -19.64 2.23
N ARG A 44 -1.18 -19.22 1.89
CA ARG A 44 -1.45 -17.82 1.50
C ARG A 44 -1.22 -16.85 2.67
N ALA A 45 -1.70 -17.20 3.87
CA ALA A 45 -1.48 -16.40 5.07
C ALA A 45 0.02 -16.28 5.37
N GLN A 46 0.77 -17.38 5.28
CA GLN A 46 2.22 -17.39 5.49
C GLN A 46 2.93 -16.45 4.51
N LYS A 47 2.62 -16.55 3.21
CA LYS A 47 3.18 -15.65 2.19
C LYS A 47 2.87 -14.18 2.47
N SER A 48 1.64 -13.87 2.87
CA SER A 48 1.23 -12.51 3.21
C SER A 48 1.98 -11.99 4.43
N TYR A 49 2.09 -12.81 5.48
CA TYR A 49 2.77 -12.47 6.72
C TYR A 49 4.26 -12.19 6.50
N ASP A 50 4.94 -13.04 5.73
CA ASP A 50 6.38 -12.91 5.46
C ASP A 50 6.71 -11.66 4.62
N ALA A 51 5.82 -11.28 3.70
CA ALA A 51 5.99 -10.11 2.84
C ALA A 51 5.55 -8.79 3.47
N ALA A 52 4.74 -8.84 4.54
CA ALA A 52 3.99 -7.68 5.03
C ALA A 52 4.87 -6.51 5.46
N ARG A 53 5.98 -6.80 6.16
CA ARG A 53 6.89 -5.77 6.65
C ARG A 53 7.57 -5.01 5.50
N ALA A 54 8.14 -5.73 4.55
CA ALA A 54 8.83 -5.12 3.40
C ALA A 54 7.87 -4.29 2.54
N MET A 55 6.65 -4.80 2.31
CA MET A 55 5.61 -4.07 1.59
C MET A 55 5.21 -2.77 2.31
N GLU A 56 5.08 -2.81 3.63
CA GLU A 56 4.76 -1.62 4.41
C GLU A 56 5.86 -0.55 4.35
N GLU A 57 7.12 -0.98 4.46
CA GLU A 57 8.30 -0.10 4.37
C GLU A 57 8.39 0.57 2.99
N GLU A 58 8.16 -0.19 1.91
CA GLU A 58 8.14 0.33 0.53
C GLU A 58 7.01 1.34 0.30
N LEU A 59 5.80 1.02 0.76
CA LEU A 59 4.66 1.92 0.65
C LEU A 59 4.84 3.19 1.50
N GLN A 60 5.52 3.09 2.65
CA GLN A 60 5.89 4.25 3.45
C GLN A 60 6.86 5.16 2.70
N ALA A 61 7.94 4.59 2.16
CA ALA A 61 8.93 5.35 1.39
C ALA A 61 8.27 6.04 0.18
N THR A 62 7.47 5.30 -0.58
CA THR A 62 6.72 5.84 -1.72
C THR A 62 5.79 6.97 -1.30
N GLY A 63 5.05 6.79 -0.20
CA GLY A 63 4.15 7.82 0.31
C GLY A 63 4.88 9.10 0.72
N THR A 64 6.04 8.98 1.38
CA THR A 64 6.87 10.13 1.73
C THR A 64 7.31 10.90 0.49
N VAL A 65 7.83 10.21 -0.54
CA VAL A 65 8.26 10.85 -1.79
C VAL A 65 7.09 11.58 -2.48
N ARG A 66 5.91 10.95 -2.54
CA ARG A 66 4.70 11.59 -3.11
C ARG A 66 4.28 12.84 -2.33
N TYR A 67 4.32 12.77 -1.00
CA TYR A 67 3.99 13.92 -0.17
C TYR A 67 4.98 15.08 -0.36
N GLU A 68 6.28 14.78 -0.38
CA GLU A 68 7.32 15.78 -0.61
C GLU A 68 7.19 16.44 -2.00
N ALA A 69 6.89 15.65 -3.03
CA ALA A 69 6.64 16.16 -4.38
C ALA A 69 5.39 17.06 -4.43
N ALA A 70 4.31 16.68 -3.72
CA ALA A 70 3.11 17.50 -3.61
C ALA A 70 3.40 18.85 -2.93
N VAL A 71 4.20 18.85 -1.85
CA VAL A 71 4.62 20.06 -1.14
C VAL A 71 5.49 20.93 -2.05
N ALA A 72 6.47 20.36 -2.75
CA ALA A 72 7.33 21.10 -3.66
C ALA A 72 6.53 21.79 -4.77
N ALA A 73 5.58 21.09 -5.39
CA ALA A 73 4.70 21.65 -6.42
C ALA A 73 3.78 22.74 -5.85
N ALA A 74 3.26 22.57 -4.63
CA ALA A 74 2.46 23.61 -3.97
C ALA A 74 3.28 24.88 -3.69
N VAL A 75 4.54 24.74 -3.27
CA VAL A 75 5.46 25.86 -2.99
C VAL A 75 5.81 26.64 -4.26
N THR A 76 5.92 25.97 -5.41
CA THR A 76 6.20 26.62 -6.70
C THR A 76 4.95 27.14 -7.41
N GLY A 77 3.75 26.93 -6.85
CA GLY A 77 2.48 27.35 -7.42
C GLY A 77 1.91 26.43 -8.50
N ASP A 78 2.49 25.25 -8.72
CA ASP A 78 1.94 24.23 -9.61
C ASP A 78 0.83 23.43 -8.90
N LEU A 79 -0.39 23.96 -8.94
CA LEU A 79 -1.56 23.33 -8.31
C LEU A 79 -1.92 21.97 -8.92
N ASN A 80 -1.63 21.75 -10.21
CA ASN A 80 -1.92 20.48 -10.88
C ASN A 80 -0.94 19.39 -10.42
N GLY A 81 0.36 19.71 -10.38
CA GLY A 81 1.39 18.84 -9.81
C GLY A 81 1.11 18.53 -8.34
N ALA A 82 0.77 19.55 -7.55
CA ALA A 82 0.43 19.39 -6.14
C ALA A 82 -0.77 18.46 -5.93
N TYR A 83 -1.84 18.63 -6.70
CA TYR A 83 -3.04 17.79 -6.59
C TYR A 83 -2.75 16.33 -6.98
N SER A 84 -2.08 16.11 -8.12
CA SER A 84 -1.73 14.78 -8.61
C SER A 84 -0.91 13.98 -7.58
N GLU A 85 0.14 14.60 -7.04
CA GLU A 85 1.01 13.95 -6.06
C GLU A 85 0.33 13.77 -4.70
N PHE A 86 -0.53 14.71 -4.28
CA PHE A 86 -1.33 14.59 -3.06
C PHE A 86 -2.32 13.41 -3.14
N VAL A 87 -3.02 13.25 -4.27
CA VAL A 87 -3.89 12.08 -4.51
C VAL A 87 -3.08 10.79 -4.50
N GLY A 88 -1.88 10.79 -5.11
CA GLY A 88 -0.94 9.68 -5.05
C GLY A 88 -0.56 9.30 -3.62
N TYR A 89 -0.19 10.29 -2.79
CA TYR A 89 0.09 10.12 -1.37
C TYR A 89 -1.11 9.51 -0.61
N LEU A 90 -2.33 10.04 -0.79
CA LEU A 90 -3.52 9.46 -0.17
C LEU A 90 -3.76 8.00 -0.60
N GLY A 91 -3.48 7.69 -1.87
CA GLY A 91 -3.50 6.33 -2.40
C GLY A 91 -2.52 5.41 -1.68
N THR A 92 -1.27 5.87 -1.45
CA THR A 92 -0.28 5.09 -0.69
C THR A 92 -0.69 4.84 0.75
N ILE A 93 -1.29 5.84 1.45
CA ILE A 93 -1.79 5.64 2.82
C ILE A 93 -2.90 4.58 2.84
N SER A 94 -3.84 4.67 1.90
CA SER A 94 -4.93 3.70 1.78
C SER A 94 -4.40 2.29 1.54
N ALA A 95 -3.43 2.14 0.61
CA ALA A 95 -2.77 0.87 0.33
C ALA A 95 -2.05 0.31 1.58
N ARG A 96 -1.36 1.16 2.36
CA ARG A 96 -0.73 0.75 3.62
C ARG A 96 -1.75 0.24 4.61
N ARG A 97 -2.87 0.94 4.80
CA ARG A 97 -3.93 0.51 5.70
C ARG A 97 -4.46 -0.88 5.33
N LEU A 98 -4.68 -1.13 4.03
CA LEU A 98 -5.09 -2.44 3.53
C LEU A 98 -4.02 -3.50 3.80
N ALA A 99 -2.75 -3.23 3.47
CA ALA A 99 -1.65 -4.15 3.72
C ALA A 99 -1.51 -4.53 5.20
N ARG A 100 -1.70 -3.57 6.12
CA ARG A 100 -1.71 -3.84 7.56
C ARG A 100 -2.89 -4.70 8.00
N SER A 101 -4.09 -4.45 7.46
CA SER A 101 -5.28 -5.27 7.72
C SER A 101 -5.08 -6.72 7.25
N ASP A 102 -4.48 -6.91 6.07
CA ASP A 102 -4.16 -8.22 5.54
C ASP A 102 -3.10 -8.93 6.38
N ALA A 103 -2.07 -8.21 6.82
CA ALA A 103 -1.02 -8.73 7.70
C ALA A 103 -1.58 -9.17 9.06
N GLN A 104 -2.47 -8.40 9.66
CA GLN A 104 -3.16 -8.77 10.89
C GLN A 104 -4.03 -10.01 10.73
N SER A 105 -4.80 -10.06 9.64
CA SER A 105 -5.65 -11.21 9.33
C SER A 105 -4.81 -12.47 9.12
N ALA A 106 -3.67 -12.35 8.43
CA ALA A 106 -2.73 -13.44 8.24
C ALA A 106 -2.08 -13.89 9.56
N ALA A 107 -1.65 -12.94 10.40
CA ALA A 107 -1.09 -13.24 11.72
C ALA A 107 -2.10 -14.00 12.60
N HIS A 108 -3.36 -13.56 12.61
CA HIS A 108 -4.43 -14.23 13.34
C HIS A 108 -4.65 -15.67 12.87
N LEU A 109 -4.73 -15.90 11.56
CA LEU A 109 -4.88 -17.25 10.99
C LEU A 109 -3.71 -18.17 11.32
N LEU A 110 -2.50 -17.62 11.48
CA LEU A 110 -1.29 -18.37 11.81
C LEU A 110 -1.06 -18.50 13.32
N GLY A 111 -1.90 -17.89 14.16
CA GLY A 111 -1.69 -17.84 15.61
C GLY A 111 -0.42 -17.07 16.02
N ARG A 112 -0.03 -16.06 15.24
CA ARG A 112 1.16 -15.23 15.45
C ARG A 112 0.78 -13.81 15.82
N GLU A 113 1.72 -13.10 16.41
CA GLU A 113 1.58 -11.67 16.66
C GLU A 113 1.80 -10.88 15.36
N PRO A 114 0.95 -9.92 15.01
CA PRO A 114 1.16 -9.09 13.83
C PRO A 114 2.32 -8.11 14.05
N HIS A 115 3.07 -7.79 12.99
CA HIS A 115 4.16 -6.82 13.07
C HIS A 115 3.66 -5.37 13.22
N THR A 116 2.38 -5.13 12.99
CA THR A 116 1.78 -3.80 12.90
C THR A 116 0.29 -3.84 13.22
N ASN A 117 -0.25 -2.69 13.65
CA ASN A 117 -1.67 -2.49 13.86
C ASN A 117 -2.35 -1.83 12.65
N ALA A 118 -3.52 -2.34 12.23
CA ALA A 118 -4.26 -1.84 11.08
C ALA A 118 -4.76 -0.39 11.22
N ASP A 119 -4.66 0.19 12.41
CA ASP A 119 -4.98 1.59 12.67
C ASP A 119 -3.91 2.52 12.09
N LEU A 120 -3.96 2.68 10.77
CA LEU A 120 -3.60 3.93 10.11
C LEU A 120 -4.87 4.76 10.04
N ALA A 121 -4.92 5.84 10.82
CA ALA A 121 -5.98 6.82 10.71
C ALA A 121 -5.96 7.43 9.30
N TYR A 122 -6.79 6.89 8.40
CA TYR A 122 -7.04 7.50 7.09
C TYR A 122 -8.26 8.41 7.23
N ARG A 123 -8.00 9.69 7.46
CA ARG A 123 -8.98 10.73 7.26
C ARG A 123 -8.51 11.54 6.05
N PRO A 124 -9.17 11.44 4.88
CA PRO A 124 -8.78 12.23 3.73
C PRO A 124 -8.92 13.70 4.12
N GLN A 125 -7.78 14.38 4.26
CA GLN A 125 -7.76 15.82 4.41
C GLN A 125 -8.18 16.44 3.07
N PRO A 126 -9.09 17.43 3.06
CA PRO A 126 -9.41 18.18 1.85
C PRO A 126 -8.13 18.75 1.22
N PHE A 127 -8.06 18.78 -0.10
CA PHE A 127 -6.93 19.38 -0.80
C PHE A 127 -6.79 20.88 -0.47
N SER A 128 -7.90 21.57 -0.17
CA SER A 128 -7.89 22.97 0.31
C SER A 128 -7.03 23.12 1.57
N ASP A 129 -7.26 22.29 2.58
CA ASP A 129 -6.55 22.37 3.85
C ASP A 129 -5.06 22.05 3.67
N PHE A 130 -4.73 21.15 2.72
CA PHE A 130 -3.35 20.88 2.34
C PHE A 130 -2.69 22.12 1.70
N ILE A 131 -3.36 22.78 0.76
CA ILE A 131 -2.85 23.98 0.11
C ILE A 131 -2.70 25.12 1.11
N ASP A 132 -3.71 25.38 1.94
CA ASP A 132 -3.68 26.42 2.96
C ASP A 132 -2.49 26.22 3.92
N SER A 133 -2.19 24.98 4.30
CA SER A 133 -1.04 24.67 5.17
C SER A 133 0.32 24.92 4.52
N ASN A 134 0.40 24.95 3.19
CA ASN A 134 1.64 25.19 2.43
C ASN A 134 1.71 26.59 1.81
N GLN A 135 0.65 27.38 1.91
CA GLN A 135 0.58 28.73 1.35
C GLN A 135 1.70 29.65 1.87
N HIS A 136 1.99 29.61 3.18
CA HIS A 136 3.06 30.41 3.76
C HIS A 136 4.42 30.11 3.12
N LYS A 137 4.74 28.83 2.90
CA LYS A 137 5.99 28.41 2.24
C LYS A 137 6.06 28.90 0.80
N ALA A 138 4.94 28.89 0.07
CA ALA A 138 4.86 29.42 -1.29
C ALA A 138 5.11 30.94 -1.32
N VAL A 139 4.51 31.67 -0.37
CA VAL A 139 4.73 33.12 -0.22
C VAL A 139 6.20 33.43 0.11
N GLU A 140 6.80 32.69 1.05
CA GLU A 140 8.22 32.86 1.39
C GLU A 140 9.14 32.52 0.21
N ALA A 141 8.87 31.45 -0.53
CA ALA A 141 9.62 31.10 -1.72
C ALA A 141 9.55 32.21 -2.79
N SER A 142 8.36 32.77 -3.02
CA SER A 142 8.18 33.90 -3.95
C SER A 142 8.87 35.17 -3.47
N ALA A 143 8.80 35.47 -2.16
CA ALA A 143 9.50 36.60 -1.56
C ALA A 143 11.02 36.46 -1.73
N ASN A 144 11.57 35.28 -1.45
CA ASN A 144 13.00 35.00 -1.65
C ASN A 144 13.40 35.19 -3.11
N ILE A 145 12.68 34.63 -4.09
CA ILE A 145 12.98 34.83 -5.52
C ILE A 145 13.01 36.32 -5.88
N THR A 146 12.04 37.08 -5.38
CA THR A 146 11.91 38.51 -5.69
C THR A 146 13.04 39.33 -5.06
N VAL A 147 13.47 38.96 -3.87
CA VAL A 147 14.43 39.72 -3.06
C VAL A 147 15.88 39.31 -3.33
N THR A 148 16.15 38.05 -3.70
CA THR A 148 17.50 37.54 -3.97
C THR A 148 18.25 38.40 -4.99
N ALA A 149 17.57 38.86 -6.04
CA ALA A 149 18.15 39.74 -7.06
C ALA A 149 18.62 41.11 -6.52
N TYR A 150 18.21 41.51 -5.32
CA TYR A 150 18.58 42.77 -4.67
C TYR A 150 19.48 42.58 -3.45
N ILE A 151 19.68 41.34 -2.99
CA ILE A 151 20.53 41.00 -1.83
C ILE A 151 21.85 40.37 -2.28
N GLU A 152 21.87 39.63 -3.39
CA GLU A 152 23.13 39.13 -3.93
C GLU A 152 24.05 40.32 -4.23
N PRO A 153 25.22 40.40 -3.57
CA PRO A 153 26.15 41.48 -3.83
C PRO A 153 26.59 41.36 -5.29
N ASP A 154 26.44 42.46 -6.05
CA ASP A 154 27.04 42.54 -7.37
C ASP A 154 28.53 42.21 -7.22
N ILE A 155 29.06 41.30 -8.04
CA ILE A 155 30.47 40.91 -7.99
C ILE A 155 31.35 42.17 -8.16
N ASP A 156 30.86 43.15 -8.92
CA ASP A 156 31.45 44.47 -9.09
C ASP A 156 31.47 45.30 -7.77
N ASP A 157 30.44 45.19 -6.92
CA ASP A 157 30.39 45.85 -5.61
C ASP A 157 31.36 45.23 -4.61
N ILE A 158 31.59 43.91 -4.67
CA ILE A 158 32.59 43.23 -3.83
C ILE A 158 34.00 43.62 -4.26
N GLU A 159 34.31 43.58 -5.56
CA GLU A 159 35.63 43.97 -6.07
C GLU A 159 35.90 45.46 -5.80
N ALA A 160 34.90 46.34 -5.97
CA ALA A 160 35.00 47.75 -5.61
C ALA A 160 35.17 47.99 -4.10
N ALA A 161 34.45 47.24 -3.26
CA ALA A 161 34.58 47.33 -1.81
C ALA A 161 35.95 46.84 -1.31
N ILE A 162 36.47 45.75 -1.90
CA ILE A 162 37.82 45.25 -1.61
C ILE A 162 38.87 46.27 -2.05
N ALA A 163 38.77 46.80 -3.27
CA ALA A 163 39.68 47.83 -3.78
C ALA A 163 39.68 49.11 -2.91
N TYR A 164 38.52 49.52 -2.42
CA TYR A 164 38.40 50.66 -1.50
C TYR A 164 39.07 50.38 -0.14
N LEU A 165 38.89 49.19 0.43
CA LEU A 165 39.51 48.80 1.70
C LEU A 165 41.03 48.66 1.61
N GLU A 166 41.56 48.32 0.43
CA GLU A 166 43.01 48.24 0.18
C GLU A 166 43.66 49.61 -0.01
N GLN A 167 42.93 50.64 -0.46
CA GLN A 167 43.44 52.02 -0.56
C GLN A 167 43.53 52.76 0.78
N VAL A 168 42.85 52.28 1.82
CA VAL A 168 42.80 52.92 3.16
C VAL A 168 43.85 52.34 4.13
N LYS A 169 44.70 51.39 3.68
CA LYS A 169 45.86 50.88 4.43
C LYS A 169 47.16 51.52 3.96
#